data_AF-A0A3S0RDU3-F1
#
_entry.id   AF-A0A3S0RDU3-F1
#
_cell.length_a   1.000
_cell.length_b   1.000
_cell.length_c   1.000
_cell.angle_alpha   90.00
_cell.angle_beta   90.00
_cell.angle_gamma   90.00
#
_symmetry.space_group_name_H-M   'P 1'
#
loop_
_entity.id
_entity.type
_entity.pdbx_description
1 polymer ?
#
loop_
_entity_poly.entity_id
_entity_poly.type
_entity_poly.pdbx_seq_one_letter_code
_entity_poly.pdbx_strand_id
1 'polypeptide(L)' 'MVLAQQLDATELDALTRIAEGRGSTVSNHVASRLLTVGLVTHMDCVAASHARLELTSAGLAVIRSSDQ' A
#
# COMPACT_ATOMS: atom_id res chain seq x y z
N MET A 1 -17.16 -11.31 -2.67
CA MET A 1 -16.05 -12.20 -3.02
C MET A 1 -14.88 -11.31 -3.44
N VAL A 2 -14.05 -10.91 -2.48
CA VAL A 2 -12.87 -10.08 -2.79
C VAL A 2 -11.88 -11.03 -3.44
N LEU A 3 -11.66 -10.87 -4.75
CA LEU A 3 -10.55 -11.50 -5.43
C LEU A 3 -9.30 -11.15 -4.63
N ALA A 4 -8.71 -12.12 -3.96
CA ALA A 4 -7.30 -12.08 -3.64
C ALA A 4 -6.59 -12.07 -5.01
N GLN A 5 -6.49 -10.90 -5.65
CA GLN A 5 -5.51 -10.72 -6.70
C GLN A 5 -4.20 -11.10 -6.04
N GLN A 6 -3.59 -12.18 -6.51
CA GLN A 6 -2.26 -12.57 -6.05
C GLN A 6 -1.37 -11.36 -6.25
N LEU A 7 -1.07 -10.68 -5.15
CA LEU A 7 -0.15 -9.56 -5.17
C LEU A 7 1.20 -10.12 -5.56
N ASP A 8 1.82 -9.49 -6.54
CA ASP A 8 3.17 -9.83 -6.93
C ASP A 8 4.13 -9.49 -5.78
N ALA A 9 5.30 -10.15 -5.71
CA ALA A 9 6.27 -9.91 -4.64
C ALA A 9 6.66 -8.43 -4.51
N THR A 10 6.67 -7.69 -5.62
CA THR A 10 6.92 -6.23 -5.65
C THR A 10 5.81 -5.43 -4.99
N GLU A 11 4.55 -5.85 -5.12
CA GLU A 11 3.41 -5.18 -4.52
C GLU A 11 3.37 -5.45 -3.01
N LEU A 12 3.72 -6.67 -2.60
CA LEU A 12 3.85 -7.03 -1.19
C LEU A 12 4.98 -6.25 -0.50
N ASP A 13 6.15 -6.17 -1.13
CA ASP A 13 7.29 -5.36 -0.64
C ASP A 13 6.92 -3.86 -0.57
N ALA A 14 6.17 -3.35 -1.55
CA ALA A 14 5.66 -1.99 -1.51
C ALA A 14 4.70 -1.74 -0.32
N LEU A 15 3.80 -2.70 -0.02
CA LEU A 15 2.93 -2.62 1.15
C LEU A 15 3.72 -2.55 2.46
N THR A 16 4.76 -3.40 2.60
CA THR A 16 5.67 -3.36 3.76
C THR A 16 6.36 -2.01 3.89
N ARG A 17 6.91 -1.48 2.79
CA ARG A 17 7.55 -0.16 2.79
C ARG A 17 6.59 0.97 3.17
N ILE A 18 5.34 0.90 2.71
CA ILE A 18 4.30 1.88 3.08
C ILE A 18 3.98 1.75 4.58
N ALA A 19 3.90 0.53 5.12
CA ALA A 19 3.73 0.28 6.56
C ALA A 19 4.84 0.92 7.41
N GLU A 20 6.07 0.86 6.93
CA GLU A 20 7.25 1.46 7.56
C GLU A 20 7.36 2.99 7.33
N GLY A 21 6.37 3.59 6.68
CA GLY A 21 6.35 5.03 6.37
C GLY A 21 7.26 5.44 5.21
N ARG A 22 7.82 4.48 4.46
CA ARG A 22 8.69 4.65 3.28
C ARG A 22 7.92 4.63 1.96
N GLY A 23 6.62 4.92 1.99
CA GLY A 23 5.76 4.91 0.79
C GLY A 23 6.21 5.84 -0.34
N SER A 24 6.99 6.89 -0.03
CA SER A 24 7.62 7.77 -1.02
C SER A 24 8.66 7.08 -1.91
N THR A 25 9.16 5.91 -1.52
CA THR A 25 10.12 5.11 -2.30
C THR A 25 9.45 4.09 -3.22
N VAL A 26 8.12 3.99 -3.17
CA VAL A 26 7.34 3.06 -4.00
C VAL A 26 7.10 3.67 -5.38
N SER A 27 7.33 2.88 -6.43
CA SER A 27 7.06 3.29 -7.80
C SER A 27 5.61 3.69 -8.00
N ASN A 28 5.39 4.80 -8.71
CA ASN A 28 4.05 5.37 -8.91
C ASN A 28 3.06 4.41 -9.59
N HIS A 29 3.57 3.49 -10.44
CA HIS A 29 2.79 2.42 -11.06
C HIS A 29 2.26 1.42 -10.03
N VAL A 30 3.09 1.01 -9.08
CA VAL A 30 2.73 0.07 -8.00
C VAL A 30 1.76 0.74 -7.03
N ALA A 31 2.04 1.99 -6.64
CA ALA A 31 1.13 2.78 -5.81
C ALA A 31 -0.27 2.91 -6.44
N SER A 32 -0.34 3.26 -7.73
CA SER A 32 -1.60 3.36 -8.48
C SER A 32 -2.38 2.04 -8.49
N ARG A 33 -1.69 0.90 -8.63
CA ARG A 33 -2.32 -0.42 -8.61
C ARG A 33 -2.85 -0.75 -7.21
N LEU A 34 -2.04 -0.54 -6.17
CA LEU A 34 -2.42 -0.74 -4.77
C LEU A 34 -3.62 0.14 -4.35
N LEU A 35 -3.72 1.35 -4.89
CA LEU A 35 -4.87 2.24 -4.70
C LEU A 35 -6.10 1.70 -5.40
N THR A 36 -5.95 1.23 -6.64
CA THR A 36 -7.04 0.66 -7.44
C THR A 36 -7.64 -0.58 -6.77
N VAL A 37 -6.81 -1.40 -6.11
CA VAL A 37 -7.28 -2.57 -5.36
C VAL A 37 -7.70 -2.25 -3.93
N GLY A 38 -7.59 -1.00 -3.49
CA GLY A 38 -8.05 -0.53 -2.17
C GLY A 38 -7.19 -1.01 -0.99
N LEU A 39 -5.93 -1.38 -1.23
CA LEU A 39 -5.00 -1.82 -0.17
C LEU A 39 -4.26 -0.64 0.48
N VAL A 40 -4.15 0.48 -0.24
CA VAL A 40 -3.59 1.73 0.26
C VAL A 40 -4.53 2.88 -0.07
N THR A 41 -4.39 3.99 0.64
CA THR A 41 -5.13 5.24 0.40
C THR A 41 -4.16 6.42 0.37
N HIS A 42 -4.57 7.50 -0.30
CA HIS A 42 -3.90 8.78 -0.15
C HIS A 42 -4.36 9.43 1.17
N MET A 43 -3.40 9.86 1.96
CA MET A 43 -3.62 10.77 3.06
C MET A 43 -3.13 12.16 2.61
N ASP A 44 -4.07 13.09 2.44
CA ASP A 44 -3.76 14.50 2.24
C ASP A 44 -3.15 15.05 3.53
N CYS A 45 -1.82 15.09 3.56
CA CYS A 45 -1.11 15.69 4.67
C CYS A 45 -1.13 17.20 4.49
N VAL A 46 -2.00 17.89 5.24
CA VAL A 46 -2.21 19.35 5.18
C VAL A 46 -0.92 20.16 5.44
N ALA A 47 0.14 19.53 5.96
CA ALA A 47 1.37 20.21 6.39
C ALA A 47 2.56 20.12 5.41
N ALA A 48 2.53 19.27 4.39
CA ALA A 48 3.63 19.17 3.42
C ALA A 48 3.10 18.68 2.08
N SER A 49 3.41 19.39 0.99
CA SER A 49 2.88 19.24 -0.38
C SER A 49 3.06 17.87 -1.08
N HIS A 50 3.30 16.79 -0.35
CA HIS A 50 3.48 15.46 -0.89
C HIS A 50 2.41 14.54 -0.29
N ALA A 51 1.43 14.15 -1.12
CA ALA A 51 0.44 13.15 -0.77
C ALA A 51 1.14 11.90 -0.21
N ARG A 52 0.78 11.49 1.01
CA ARG A 52 1.38 10.34 1.67
C ARG A 52 0.51 9.13 1.44
N LEU A 53 1.11 7.99 1.11
CA LEU A 53 0.41 6.72 1.03
C LEU A 53 0.29 6.11 2.42
N GLU A 54 -0.90 5.65 2.77
CA GLU A 54 -1.18 4.90 4.00
C GLU A 54 -1.85 3.56 3.68
N LEU A 55 -1.65 2.57 4.54
CA LEU A 55 -2.31 1.27 4.41
C LEU A 55 -3.77 1.38 4.83
N THR A 56 -4.65 0.74 4.06
CA THR A 56 -6.02 0.47 4.51
C THR A 56 -6.03 -0.75 5.43
N SER A 57 -7.17 -0.98 6.10
CA SER A 57 -7.36 -2.21 6.89
C SER A 57 -7.16 -3.48 6.06
N ALA A 58 -7.47 -3.44 4.76
CA ALA A 58 -7.24 -4.55 3.84
C ALA A 58 -5.76 -4.75 3.54
N GLY A 59 -5.00 -3.68 3.27
CA GLY A 59 -3.54 -3.76 3.10
C GLY A 59 -2.83 -4.29 4.35
N LEU A 60 -3.27 -3.86 5.53
CA LEU A 60 -2.77 -4.38 6.82
C LEU A 60 -3.05 -5.86 7.01
N ALA A 61 -4.22 -6.35 6.61
CA ALA A 61 -4.57 -7.77 6.70
C ALA A 61 -3.65 -8.63 5.82
N VAL A 62 -3.31 -8.15 4.61
CA VAL A 62 -2.39 -8.83 3.70
C VAL A 62 -1.01 -9.00 4.33
N ILE A 63 -0.43 -7.93 4.90
CA ILE A 63 0.90 -7.99 5.53
C ILE A 63 0.90 -9.00 6.68
N ARG A 64 -0.14 -8.99 7.53
CA ARG A 64 -0.26 -9.92 8.66
C ARG A 64 -0.44 -11.38 8.22
N SER A 65 -1.07 -11.64 7.08
CA SER A 65 -1.23 -12.99 6.54
C SER A 65 0.05 -13.52 5.89
N SER A 66 0.97 -12.66 5.46
CA SER A 66 2.26 -13.06 4.89
C SER A 66 3.37 -13.27 5.92
N ASP A 67 3.20 -12.80 7.15
CA ASP A 67 4.18 -12.93 8.25
C ASP A 67 4.09 -14.31 8.97
N GLN A 68 3.16 -15.18 8.56
CA GLN A 68 2.84 -16.46 9.20
C GLN A 68 3.37 -17.67 8.41
#